data_AF-A0A0U1P3Y0-F1
#
_entry.id   AF-A0A0U1P3Y0-F1
#
_cell.length_a   1.000
_cell.length_b   1.000
_cell.length_c   1.000
_cell.angle_alpha   90.00
_cell.angle_beta   90.00
_cell.angle_gamma   90.00
#
_symmetry.space_group_name_H-M   'P 1'
#
loop_
_entity.id
_entity.type
_entity.pdbx_description
1 polymer ?
#
loop_
_entity_poly.entity_id
_entity_poly.type
_entity_poly.pdbx_seq_one_letter_code
_entity_poly.pdbx_strand_id
1 'polypeptide(L)' 'MTILKELIIRGVLVVALNDAIIFYWISKHSRKITLPLAIGIIVITSIALVINIWYCLYRNGII' A
#
# COMPACT_ATOMS: atom_id res chain seq x y z
N MET A 1 0.36 -11.99 -21.05
CA MET A 1 0.34 -10.52 -20.85
C MET A 1 -0.30 -10.25 -19.50
N THR A 2 0.34 -9.79 -18.45
CA THR A 2 1.68 -9.23 -18.23
C THR A 2 1.84 -9.31 -16.72
N ILE A 3 2.78 -10.09 -16.19
CA ILE A 3 3.02 -10.22 -14.73
C ILE A 3 3.15 -8.85 -14.06
N LEU A 4 3.79 -7.91 -14.76
CA LEU A 4 3.85 -6.49 -14.41
C LEU A 4 2.47 -5.84 -14.23
N LYS A 5 1.51 -6.10 -15.12
CA LYS A 5 0.18 -5.49 -15.06
C LYS A 5 -0.62 -6.04 -13.89
N GLU A 6 -0.51 -7.34 -13.60
CA GLU A 6 -1.17 -7.95 -12.45
C GLU A 6 -0.56 -7.46 -11.12
N LEU A 7 0.77 -7.29 -11.09
CA LEU A 7 1.50 -6.73 -9.96
C LEU A 7 1.18 -5.25 -9.73
N ILE A 8 1.12 -4.45 -10.79
CA ILE A 8 0.72 -3.04 -10.74
C ILE A 8 -0.71 -2.91 -10.26
N ILE A 9 -1.65 -3.70 -10.80
CA ILE A 9 -3.06 -3.65 -10.38
C ILE A 9 -3.17 -4.03 -8.90
N ARG A 10 -2.57 -5.14 -8.44
CA ARG A 10 -2.61 -5.51 -7.02
C ARG A 10 -1.93 -4.48 -6.12
N GLY A 11 -0.78 -3.94 -6.54
CA GLY A 11 -0.04 -2.94 -5.79
C GLY A 11 -0.84 -1.66 -5.64
N VAL A 12 -1.40 -1.15 -6.75
CA VAL A 12 -2.26 0.04 -6.75
C VAL A 12 -3.50 -0.18 -5.89
N LEU A 13 -4.11 -1.37 -5.93
CA LEU A 13 -5.31 -1.68 -5.15
C LEU A 13 -5.02 -1.73 -3.65
N VAL A 14 -3.88 -2.30 -3.24
CA VAL A 14 -3.43 -2.31 -1.84
C VAL A 14 -3.11 -0.90 -1.34
N VAL A 15 -2.40 -0.10 -2.14
CA VAL A 15 -2.08 1.29 -1.81
C VAL A 15 -3.36 2.13 -1.70
N ALA A 16 -4.26 2.03 -2.67
CA ALA A 16 -5.52 2.77 -2.68
C ALA A 16 -6.43 2.41 -1.50
N LEU A 17 -6.50 1.13 -1.12
CA LEU A 17 -7.24 0.70 0.07
C LEU A 17 -6.63 1.29 1.35
N ASN A 18 -5.30 1.24 1.49
CA ASN A 18 -4.63 1.80 2.66
C ASN A 18 -4.88 3.31 2.76
N ASP A 19 -4.68 4.03 1.66
CA ASP A 19 -4.92 5.48 1.57
C ASP A 19 -6.38 5.81 1.91
N ALA A 20 -7.34 5.06 1.37
CA ALA A 20 -8.77 5.26 1.67
C ALA A 20 -9.11 5.04 3.15
N ILE A 21 -8.54 4.02 3.80
CA ILE A 21 -8.73 3.75 5.23
C ILE A 21 -8.17 4.90 6.07
N ILE A 22 -6.98 5.36 5.71
CA ILE A 22 -6.29 6.47 6.37
C ILE A 22 -7.08 7.78 6.21
N PHE A 23 -7.54 8.07 5.00
CA PHE A 23 -8.34 9.25 4.70
C PHE A 23 -9.69 9.22 5.42
N TYR A 24 -10.33 8.05 5.50
CA TYR A 24 -11.53 7.84 6.28
C TYR A 24 -11.28 8.09 7.77
N TRP A 25 -10.18 7.59 8.32
CA TRP A 25 -9.82 7.77 9.73
C TRP A 25 -9.52 9.24 10.06
N ILE A 26 -8.78 9.94 9.19
CA ILE A 26 -8.50 11.38 9.30
C ILE A 26 -9.79 12.19 9.26
N SER A 27 -10.66 11.91 8.28
CA SER A 27 -11.95 12.57 8.10
C SER A 27 -12.86 12.36 9.31
N LYS A 28 -12.96 11.13 9.81
CA LYS A 28 -13.81 10.77 10.95
C LYS A 28 -13.33 11.37 12.27
N HIS A 29 -12.03 11.48 12.49
CA HIS A 29 -11.48 12.02 13.74
C HIS A 29 -11.17 13.52 13.71
N SER A 30 -11.35 14.21 12.57
CA SER A 30 -10.96 15.63 12.39
C SER A 30 -9.55 15.91 12.93
N ARG A 31 -8.67 14.90 12.89
CA ARG A 31 -7.29 15.02 13.37
C ARG A 31 -6.52 15.77 12.30
N LYS A 32 -5.86 16.86 12.70
CA LYS A 32 -4.84 17.49 11.86
C LYS A 32 -3.82 16.42 11.48
N ILE A 33 -3.43 16.40 10.21
CA ILE A 33 -2.39 15.48 9.71
C ILE A 33 -1.10 15.86 10.43
N THR A 34 -0.79 15.14 11.50
CA THR A 34 0.45 15.31 12.26
C THR A 34 1.57 14.56 11.55
N LEU A 35 2.75 15.17 11.47
CA LEU A 35 3.98 14.54 10.96
C LEU A 35 4.18 13.07 11.36
N PRO A 36 4.03 12.65 12.64
CA PRO A 36 4.19 11.25 13.02
C PRO A 36 3.14 10.32 12.40
N LEU A 37 1.93 10.83 12.15
CA LEU A 37 0.88 10.05 11.49
C LEU A 37 1.25 9.78 10.03
N ALA A 38 1.71 10.82 9.32
CA ALA A 38 2.15 10.71 7.93
C ALA A 38 3.34 9.74 7.78
N ILE A 39 4.31 9.79 8.69
CA ILE A 39 5.45 8.86 8.68
C ILE A 39 4.96 7.42 8.89
N GLY A 40 4.05 7.19 9.85
CA GLY A 40 3.48 5.86 10.08
C GLY A 40 2.75 5.32 8.85
N ILE A 41 1.98 6.16 8.17
CA ILE A 41 1.27 5.84 6.93
C ILE A 41 2.25 5.44 5.82
N ILE A 42 3.30 6.25 5.60
CA ILE A 42 4.32 5.97 4.58
C ILE A 42 4.99 4.62 4.85
N VAL A 43 5.37 4.36 6.10
CA VAL A 43 6.02 3.10 6.49
C VAL A 43 5.10 1.90 6.24
N ILE A 44 3.82 1.98 6.65
CA ILE A 44 2.84 0.91 6.43
C ILE A 44 2.64 0.65 4.93
N THR A 45 2.48 1.71 4.13
CA THR A 45 2.31 1.61 2.68
C THR A 45 3.56 1.01 2.02
N SER A 46 4.76 1.43 2.43
CA SER A 46 6.02 0.86 1.91
C SER A 46 6.16 -0.63 2.23
N ILE A 47 5.85 -1.05 3.46
CA ILE A 47 5.90 -2.47 3.85
C ILE A 47 4.91 -3.29 3.02
N ALA A 48 3.67 -2.82 2.89
CA ALA A 48 2.64 -3.50 2.09
C ALA A 48 3.05 -3.64 0.63
N LEU A 49 3.70 -2.63 0.06
CA LEU A 49 4.21 -2.65 -1.31
C LEU A 49 5.33 -3.70 -1.48
N VAL A 50 6.29 -3.73 -0.55
CA VAL A 50 7.40 -4.69 -0.58
C VAL A 50 6.89 -6.12 -0.47
N ILE A 51 5.95 -6.39 0.45
CA ILE A 51 5.34 -7.72 0.58
C ILE A 51 4.61 -8.13 -0.71
N ASN A 52 3.86 -7.21 -1.33
CA ASN A 52 3.15 -7.51 -2.57
C ASN A 52 4.10 -7.77 -3.75
N ILE A 53 5.21 -7.03 -3.84
CA ILE A 53 6.28 -7.26 -4.83
C ILE A 53 6.91 -8.64 -4.59
N TRP A 54 7.28 -8.94 -3.34
CA TRP A 54 7.91 -10.21 -2.97
C TRP A 54 7.01 -11.41 -3.28
N TYR A 55 5.74 -11.33 -2.89
CA TYR A 55 4.77 -12.39 -3.14
C TYR A 55 4.56 -12.65 -4.64
N CYS A 56 4.53 -11.59 -5.45
CA CYS A 56 4.41 -11.74 -6.90
C CYS A 56 5.65 -12.37 -7.53
N LEU A 57 6.84 -12.01 -7.02
CA LEU A 57 8.12 -12.52 -7.52
C LEU A 57 8.28 -14.02 -7.20
N TYR A 58 7.90 -14.42 -5.99
CA TYR A 58 7.85 -15.82 -5.55
C TYR A 58 6.81 -16.64 -6.33
N ARG A 59 5.58 -16.13 -6.51
CA ARG A 59 4.53 -16.84 -7.24
C ARG A 59 4.90 -17.07 -8.72
N ASN A 60 5.69 -16.18 -9.32
CA ASN A 60 6.16 -16.32 -10.69
C ASN A 60 7.45 -17.13 -10.83
N GLY A 61 7.99 -17.67 -9.74
CA GLY A 61 9.19 -18.53 -9.76
C GLY A 61 10.46 -17.79 -10.16
N ILE A 62 10.51 -16.46 -9.96
CA ILE A 62 11.70 -15.64 -10.23
C ILE A 62 12.66 -15.66 -9.01
N ILE A 63 12.09 -15.85 -7.82
CA ILE A 63 12.79 -16.08 -6.54
C ILE A 63 12.25 -17.37 -5.93
#